data_AF-A0A3B9IJQ6-F1
#
_entry.id   AF-A0A3B9IJQ6-F1
#
_cell.length_a   1.000
_cell.length_b   1.000
_cell.length_c   1.000
_cell.angle_alpha   90.00
_cell.angle_beta   90.00
_cell.angle_gamma   90.00
#
_symmetry.space_group_name_H-M   'P 1'
#
loop_
_entity.id
_entity.type
_entity.pdbx_description
1 polymer ?
#
loop_
_entity_poly.entity_id
_entity_poly.type
_entity_poly.pdbx_seq_one_letter_code
_entity_poly.pdbx_strand_id
1 'polypeptide(L)'
;MQRRVSILGATGSVGRQTIDLIARDPERYPVEALTANGNVEQLARDAVQLRARLAVTADPARYADLKARLAGTGIEAAAGPDALIEAAQRPADWVMAAIVGSAGLAPTLAAVRRG
;
A
#
# COMPACT_ATOMS: atom_id res chain seq x y z
N MET A 1 -7.45 20.53 -5.42
CA MET A 1 -6.23 20.08 -4.71
C MET A 1 -6.27 18.57 -4.61
N GLN A 2 -5.18 17.89 -4.99
CA GLN A 2 -5.04 16.45 -4.82
C GLN A 2 -4.74 16.14 -3.35
N ARG A 3 -5.14 14.95 -2.88
CA ARG A 3 -4.71 14.41 -1.59
C ARG A 3 -4.07 13.05 -1.81
N ARG A 4 -2.77 12.96 -1.57
CA ARG A 4 -2.00 11.74 -1.74
C ARG A 4 -2.29 10.77 -0.61
N VAL A 5 -2.51 9.50 -0.94
CA VAL A 5 -2.95 8.49 0.05
C VAL A 5 -2.00 7.30 0.07
N SER A 6 -1.66 6.81 1.27
CA SER A 6 -1.09 5.48 1.50
C SER A 6 -2.09 4.58 2.22
N ILE A 7 -2.23 3.33 1.79
CA ILE A 7 -3.15 2.35 2.38
C ILE A 7 -2.34 1.18 2.92
N LEU A 8 -2.26 1.08 4.24
CA LEU A 8 -1.58 0.00 4.93
C LEU A 8 -2.59 -1.12 5.19
N GLY A 9 -2.48 -2.28 4.54
CA GLY A 9 -3.47 -3.36 4.65
C GLY A 9 -4.58 -3.29 3.58
N ALA A 10 -4.23 -2.95 2.35
CA ALA A 10 -5.08 -2.82 1.16
C ALA A 10 -6.02 -4.01 0.91
N THR A 11 -5.54 -5.24 1.11
CA THR A 11 -6.34 -6.44 0.80
C THR A 11 -7.29 -6.86 1.92
N GLY A 12 -7.26 -6.17 3.07
CA GLY A 12 -8.20 -6.36 4.17
C GLY A 12 -9.56 -5.70 3.90
N SER A 13 -10.55 -5.91 4.77
CA SER A 13 -11.90 -5.35 4.57
C SER A 13 -11.88 -3.81 4.43
N VAL A 14 -11.25 -3.11 5.39
CA VAL A 14 -11.14 -1.65 5.39
C VAL A 14 -10.31 -1.14 4.21
N GLY A 15 -9.21 -1.84 3.87
CA GLY A 15 -8.37 -1.50 2.72
C GLY A 15 -9.14 -1.55 1.41
N ARG A 16 -9.89 -2.63 1.16
CA ARG A 16 -10.71 -2.79 -0.05
C ARG A 16 -11.80 -1.73 -0.15
N GLN A 17 -12.50 -1.47 0.95
CA GLN A 17 -13.51 -0.40 0.98
C GLN A 17 -12.89 0.98 0.71
N THR A 18 -11.68 1.23 1.21
CA THR A 18 -10.95 2.48 0.94
C THR A 18 -10.56 2.58 -0.54
N ILE A 19 -10.08 1.49 -1.13
CA ILE A 19 -9.78 1.39 -2.56
C ILE A 19 -11.03 1.63 -3.41
N ASP A 20 -12.17 1.03 -3.06
CA ASP A 20 -13.43 1.21 -3.76
C ASP A 20 -13.92 2.67 -3.77
N LEU A 21 -13.59 3.45 -2.73
CA LEU A 21 -13.89 4.88 -2.66
C LEU A 21 -12.89 5.70 -3.50
N ILE A 22 -11.60 5.40 -3.39
CA ILE A 22 -10.52 6.10 -4.11
C ILE A 22 -10.63 5.86 -5.62
N ALA A 23 -10.99 4.64 -6.04
CA ALA A 23 -11.12 4.25 -7.45
C ALA A 23 -12.20 5.04 -8.21
N ARG A 24 -13.14 5.69 -7.51
CA ARG A 24 -14.18 6.53 -8.14
C ARG A 24 -13.65 7.88 -8.61
N ASP A 25 -12.53 8.34 -8.06
CA ASP A 25 -11.89 9.61 -8.42
C ASP A 25 -10.36 9.51 -8.20
N PRO A 26 -9.66 8.66 -8.97
CA PRO A 26 -8.24 8.36 -8.74
C PRO A 26 -7.32 9.56 -8.99
N GLU A 27 -7.75 10.55 -9.78
CA GLU A 27 -6.97 11.77 -10.03
C GLU A 27 -6.94 12.70 -8.82
N ARG A 28 -8.00 12.70 -8.01
CA ARG A 28 -8.06 13.46 -6.76
C ARG A 28 -7.27 12.80 -5.64
N TYR A 29 -7.12 11.48 -5.70
CA TYR A 29 -6.47 10.67 -4.66
C TYR A 29 -5.30 9.84 -5.20
N PRO A 30 -4.20 10.48 -5.64
CA PRO A 30 -3.04 9.75 -6.11
C PRO A 30 -2.48 8.83 -5.01
N VAL A 31 -2.25 7.57 -5.34
CA VAL A 31 -1.80 6.57 -4.36
C VAL A 31 -0.27 6.52 -4.29
N GLU A 32 0.28 6.77 -3.11
CA GLU A 32 1.72 6.68 -2.87
C GLU A 32 2.14 5.24 -2.60
N ALA A 33 1.46 4.55 -1.67
CA ALA A 33 1.78 3.17 -1.34
C ALA A 33 0.53 2.33 -1.03
N LEU A 34 0.55 1.07 -1.48
CA LEU A 34 -0.36 0.02 -1.04
C LEU A 34 0.44 -1.07 -0.35
N THR A 35 -0.04 -1.55 0.80
CA THR A 35 0.58 -2.72 1.45
C THR A 35 -0.42 -3.83 1.71
N ALA A 36 0.03 -5.07 1.66
CA ALA A 36 -0.77 -6.24 1.98
C ALA A 36 0.08 -7.29 2.71
N ASN A 37 -0.57 -8.31 3.27
CA ASN A 37 0.14 -9.50 3.74
C ASN A 37 0.35 -10.48 2.57
N GLY A 38 -0.33 -11.64 2.57
CA GLY A 38 -0.10 -12.71 1.60
C GLY A 38 -0.87 -12.63 0.26
N ASN A 39 -1.88 -11.77 0.12
CA ASN A 39 -2.68 -11.69 -1.12
C ASN A 39 -2.02 -10.76 -2.17
N VAL A 40 -0.88 -11.18 -2.70
CA VAL A 40 -0.09 -10.40 -3.67
C VAL A 40 -0.76 -10.25 -5.03
N GLU A 41 -1.62 -11.19 -5.40
CA GLU A 41 -2.40 -11.10 -6.63
C GLU A 41 -3.37 -9.90 -6.58
N GLN A 42 -4.13 -9.78 -5.50
CA GLN A 42 -5.01 -8.62 -5.33
C GLN A 42 -4.21 -7.33 -5.19
N LEU A 43 -3.14 -7.34 -4.38
CA LEU A 43 -2.28 -6.16 -4.21
C LEU A 43 -1.76 -5.63 -5.56
N ALA A 44 -1.28 -6.51 -6.43
CA ALA A 44 -0.76 -6.11 -7.74
C ALA A 44 -1.86 -5.52 -8.65
N ARG A 45 -3.06 -6.13 -8.67
CA ARG A 45 -4.20 -5.59 -9.41
C ARG A 45 -4.60 -4.20 -8.93
N ASP A 46 -4.74 -4.04 -7.63
CA ASP A 46 -5.16 -2.77 -7.01
C ASP A 46 -4.09 -1.68 -7.26
N ALA A 47 -2.80 -2.05 -7.17
CA ALA A 47 -1.69 -1.13 -7.44
C ALA A 47 -1.70 -0.63 -8.89
N VAL A 48 -1.93 -1.52 -9.87
CA VAL A 48 -2.04 -1.15 -11.29
C VAL A 48 -3.27 -0.30 -11.54
N GLN A 49 -4.43 -0.69 -11.00
CA GLN A 49 -5.68 0.05 -11.14
C GLN A 49 -5.55 1.50 -10.65
N LEU A 50 -4.91 1.69 -9.49
CA LEU A 50 -4.76 3.00 -8.86
C LEU A 50 -3.48 3.73 -9.27
N ARG A 51 -2.65 3.14 -10.15
CA ARG A 51 -1.34 3.65 -10.55
C ARG A 51 -0.48 4.03 -9.33
N ALA A 52 -0.50 3.17 -8.33
CA ALA A 52 0.25 3.37 -7.09
C ALA A 52 1.75 3.47 -7.39
N ARG A 53 2.49 4.25 -6.60
CA ARG A 53 3.96 4.32 -6.78
C ARG A 53 4.68 3.11 -6.20
N LEU A 54 4.20 2.59 -5.08
CA LEU A 54 4.79 1.45 -4.37
C LEU A 54 3.73 0.42 -3.99
N ALA A 55 4.05 -0.85 -4.16
CA ALA A 55 3.31 -1.98 -3.59
C ALA A 55 4.23 -2.81 -2.68
N VAL A 56 3.78 -3.08 -1.45
CA VAL A 56 4.56 -3.84 -0.45
C VAL A 56 3.79 -5.05 0.05
N THR A 57 4.42 -6.23 0.00
CA THR A 57 3.95 -7.39 0.75
C THR A 57 4.66 -7.51 2.09
N ALA A 58 3.95 -7.83 3.17
CA ALA A 58 4.56 -8.10 4.46
C ALA A 58 5.40 -9.39 4.47
N ASP A 59 5.15 -10.29 3.51
CA ASP A 59 5.76 -11.62 3.41
C ASP A 59 6.94 -11.60 2.41
N PRO A 60 8.21 -11.68 2.86
CA PRO A 60 9.37 -11.71 1.97
C PRO A 60 9.32 -12.85 0.95
N ALA A 61 8.69 -13.98 1.27
CA ALA A 61 8.58 -15.11 0.36
C ALA A 61 7.70 -14.81 -0.86
N ARG A 62 6.85 -13.78 -0.78
CA ARG A 62 5.96 -13.35 -1.87
C ARG A 62 6.55 -12.25 -2.74
N TYR A 63 7.74 -11.75 -2.41
CA TYR A 63 8.39 -10.67 -3.16
C TYR A 63 8.52 -10.97 -4.65
N ALA A 64 9.01 -12.17 -4.99
CA ALA A 64 9.23 -12.56 -6.39
C ALA A 64 7.92 -12.59 -7.19
N ASP A 65 6.84 -13.08 -6.60
CA ASP A 65 5.50 -13.11 -7.21
C ASP A 65 4.95 -11.69 -7.42
N LEU A 66 5.00 -10.84 -6.38
CA LEU A 66 4.57 -9.44 -6.48
C LEU A 66 5.36 -8.69 -7.56
N LYS A 67 6.70 -8.85 -7.58
CA LYS A 67 7.57 -8.21 -8.56
C LYS A 67 7.26 -8.67 -9.98
N ALA A 68 7.05 -9.96 -10.19
CA ALA A 68 6.69 -10.51 -11.50
C ALA A 68 5.36 -9.93 -12.01
N ARG A 69 4.35 -9.82 -11.14
CA ARG A 69 3.04 -9.26 -11.49
C ARG A 69 3.06 -7.76 -11.82
N LEU A 70 4.03 -7.03 -11.28
CA LEU A 70 4.21 -5.60 -11.53
C LEU A 70 5.24 -5.29 -12.62
N ALA A 71 5.84 -6.30 -13.25
CA ALA A 71 6.84 -6.11 -14.29
C ALA A 71 6.26 -5.27 -15.46
N GLY A 72 7.00 -4.26 -15.90
CA GLY A 72 6.60 -3.38 -17.00
C GLY A 72 5.59 -2.28 -16.63
N THR A 73 5.07 -2.26 -15.40
CA THR A 73 4.09 -1.25 -14.96
C THR A 73 4.73 0.06 -14.47
N GLY A 74 6.01 0.01 -14.09
CA GLY A 74 6.72 1.13 -13.45
C GLY A 74 6.45 1.28 -11.95
N ILE A 75 5.62 0.39 -11.37
CA ILE A 75 5.31 0.38 -9.93
C ILE A 75 6.45 -0.29 -9.16
N GLU A 76 6.95 0.37 -8.12
CA GLU A 76 7.96 -0.20 -7.24
C GLU A 76 7.37 -1.37 -6.44
N ALA A 77 8.11 -2.47 -6.32
CA ALA A 77 7.75 -3.61 -5.49
C ALA A 77 8.77 -3.75 -4.34
N ALA A 78 8.28 -3.92 -3.11
CA ALA A 78 9.11 -4.21 -1.95
C ALA A 78 8.45 -5.28 -1.07
N ALA A 79 9.21 -5.82 -0.11
CA ALA A 79 8.68 -6.83 0.80
C ALA A 79 9.32 -6.81 2.19
N GLY A 80 8.55 -7.30 3.16
CA GLY A 80 9.00 -7.49 4.54
C GLY A 80 8.60 -6.36 5.50
N PRO A 81 8.86 -6.54 6.81
CA PRO A 81 8.46 -5.59 7.84
C PRO A 81 9.06 -4.18 7.67
N ASP A 82 10.34 -4.10 7.28
CA ASP A 82 11.01 -2.82 7.08
C ASP A 82 10.40 -2.03 5.91
N ALA A 83 10.07 -2.72 4.82
CA ALA A 83 9.40 -2.11 3.69
C ALA A 83 7.99 -1.59 4.04
N LEU A 84 7.28 -2.20 4.99
CA LEU A 84 6.01 -1.66 5.49
C LEU A 84 6.21 -0.34 6.24
N ILE A 85 7.27 -0.25 7.03
CA ILE A 85 7.63 0.96 7.79
C ILE A 85 8.02 2.07 6.81
N GLU A 86 8.87 1.76 5.82
CA GLU A 86 9.26 2.71 4.78
C GLU A 86 8.04 3.19 3.98
N ALA A 87 7.14 2.29 3.57
CA ALA A 87 5.90 2.65 2.89
C ALA A 87 5.03 3.62 3.71
N ALA A 88 5.00 3.47 5.04
CA ALA A 88 4.27 4.35 5.94
C ALA A 88 4.96 5.72 6.13
N GLN A 89 6.27 5.83 5.86
CA GLN A 89 7.03 7.08 5.93
C GLN A 89 7.04 7.86 4.60
N ARG A 90 6.62 7.23 3.49
CA ARG A 90 6.53 7.91 2.19
C ARG A 90 5.59 9.12 2.28
N PRO A 91 5.83 10.17 1.48
CA PRO A 91 5.05 11.39 1.57
C PRO A 91 3.60 11.13 1.13
N ALA A 92 2.66 11.08 2.09
CA ALA A 92 1.23 11.01 1.84
C ALA A 92 0.49 12.04 2.69
N ASP A 93 -0.60 12.62 2.19
CA ASP A 93 -1.42 13.53 3.00
C ASP A 93 -2.29 12.74 3.99
N TRP A 94 -2.72 11.54 3.59
CA TRP A 94 -3.48 10.62 4.41
C TRP A 94 -2.90 9.21 4.40
N VAL A 95 -2.89 8.58 5.57
CA VAL A 95 -2.52 7.18 5.76
C VAL A 95 -3.71 6.42 6.32
N MET A 96 -4.22 5.47 5.55
CA MET A 96 -5.20 4.51 6.04
C MET A 96 -4.48 3.35 6.71
N ALA A 97 -4.44 3.35 8.04
CA ALA A 97 -3.85 2.28 8.85
C ALA A 97 -4.87 1.13 9.09
N ALA A 98 -4.93 0.17 8.16
CA ALA A 98 -5.87 -0.95 8.19
C ALA A 98 -5.21 -2.32 8.49
N ILE A 99 -3.93 -2.34 8.87
CA ILE A 99 -3.25 -3.55 9.33
C ILE A 99 -3.73 -3.88 10.75
N VAL A 100 -4.26 -5.08 10.94
CA VAL A 100 -4.74 -5.56 12.24
C VAL A 100 -3.61 -6.18 13.08
N GLY A 101 -3.77 -6.13 14.40
CA GLY A 101 -2.85 -6.74 15.36
C GLY A 101 -1.51 -6.01 15.51
N SER A 102 -0.55 -6.66 16.19
CA SER A 102 0.76 -6.08 16.49
C SER A 102 1.57 -5.72 15.23
N ALA A 103 1.32 -6.41 14.11
CA ALA A 103 1.95 -6.13 12.82
C ALA A 103 1.70 -4.70 12.32
N GLY A 104 0.59 -4.06 12.72
CA GLY A 104 0.25 -2.69 12.32
C GLY A 104 0.94 -1.60 13.15
N LEU A 105 1.49 -1.92 14.32
CA LEU A 105 1.97 -0.92 15.28
C LEU A 105 3.15 -0.11 14.74
N ALA A 106 4.21 -0.80 14.29
CA ALA A 106 5.42 -0.15 13.79
C ALA A 106 5.14 0.76 12.57
N PRO A 107 4.45 0.32 11.51
CA PRO A 107 4.16 1.20 10.38
C PRO A 107 3.17 2.32 10.74
N THR A 108 2.20 2.09 11.62
CA THR A 108 1.29 3.17 12.08
C THR A 108 2.05 4.25 12.85
N LEU A 109 2.95 3.86 13.76
CA LEU A 109 3.78 4.80 14.50
C LEU A 109 4.73 5.57 13.57
N ALA A 110 5.25 4.92 12.53
CA ALA A 110 6.09 5.57 11.52
C ALA A 110 5.33 6.64 10.73
N ALA A 111 4.07 6.36 10.34
CA ALA A 111 3.19 7.36 9.73
C ALA A 111 2.91 8.54 10.67
N VAL A 112 2.57 8.27 11.94
CA VAL A 112 2.30 9.33 12.94
C VAL A 112 3.52 10.24 13.16
N ARG A 113 4.73 9.67 13.19
CA ARG A 113 5.98 10.44 13.38
C ARG A 113 6.31 11.36 12.22
N ARG A 114 5.87 11.01 11.01
CA ARG A 114 6.02 11.85 9.82
C ARG A 114 5.10 13.09 9.90
N GLY A 115 3.96 12.96 10.58
CA GLY A 115 2.85 13.92 10.54
C GLY A 115 1.91 13.67 9.35
#